data_AF-A0A1L9NQN2-F1
#
_entry.id   AF-A0A1L9NQN2-F1
#
_cell.length_a   1.000
_cell.length_b   1.000
_cell.length_c   1.000
_cell.angle_alpha   90.00
_cell.angle_beta   90.00
_cell.angle_gamma   90.00
#
_symmetry.space_group_name_H-M   'P 1'
#
loop_
_entity.id
_entity.type
_entity.pdbx_description
1 polymer ?
#
loop_
_entity_poly.entity_id
_entity_poly.type
_entity_poly.pdbx_seq_one_letter_code
_entity_poly.pdbx_strand_id
1 'polypeptide(L)'
;MKKGTKSILVATTLAAMLPWQAYSSIERSSLLPTPPMGFNNWARFMCDLNETLFTETADAMAANGLRDAGYNRINLDDCWMAYQRSDNGSLQWNTTKFPHGLPWLANYVKAKGFHFGIYEDSGNMTCGGYPGSYNHEEQDANTFAAWGIDYLKLDGCNVYATQGRTLEEEYKQRYGHWHQVLSNMQHPLIFSESAPAYFAGTDNNTDWYTVMDWVPIYGELARHSTDILVYSGAGSAWESIMNNYNYNTLLARYQQPGYFNDPDFLIPDHPGLTADEKRSHFALWASFSAPLIISAYIPALSKDEIAYLTNEALIAVDQDPLAQQATLASRDDTLDILTRSLANGDRLLTVLNKGNATVTKEIPVQWLGLVDTGCTYTAEDLWNGDTQKFGDHIKVELASHATAVFRLSLPEECSSVVPTGLIFNTASGNCLTAASNSSVTFQSCNGDGSQIWRVTSSGAISPVSQTTQCLTADGSSVKLQSCDSTDDNGQKWTYAVTGNLKNAKINGCLTEGPVQMKSCLDERNGQVFGLPSGVQLS
;
A
#
# COMPACT_ATOMS: atom_id res chain seq x y z
N MET A 1 -55.08 33.49 -57.77
CA MET A 1 -54.93 32.36 -56.81
C MET A 1 -53.45 31.99 -56.72
N LYS A 2 -52.72 32.52 -55.74
CA LYS A 2 -51.31 32.17 -55.47
C LYS A 2 -51.30 31.11 -54.37
N LYS A 3 -50.80 29.91 -54.67
CA LYS A 3 -50.60 28.83 -53.69
C LYS A 3 -49.34 29.13 -52.88
N GLY A 4 -49.47 29.25 -51.56
CA GLY A 4 -48.36 29.42 -50.63
C GLY A 4 -47.84 28.07 -50.16
N THR A 5 -46.53 27.87 -50.27
CA THR A 5 -45.81 26.70 -49.75
C THR A 5 -45.40 26.99 -48.31
N LYS A 6 -45.86 26.19 -47.35
CA LYS A 6 -45.37 26.23 -45.96
C LYS A 6 -44.18 25.27 -45.84
N SER A 7 -42.98 25.81 -45.59
CA SER A 7 -41.83 25.02 -45.16
C SER A 7 -41.91 24.77 -43.66
N ILE A 8 -41.84 23.50 -43.26
CA ILE A 8 -41.68 23.07 -41.86
C ILE A 8 -40.17 22.96 -41.62
N LEU A 9 -39.65 23.78 -40.71
CA LEU A 9 -38.27 23.68 -40.22
C LEU A 9 -38.27 22.66 -39.06
N VAL A 10 -37.63 21.51 -39.24
CA VAL A 10 -37.35 20.58 -38.14
C VAL A 10 -36.08 21.05 -37.47
N ALA A 11 -36.17 21.48 -36.22
CA ALA A 11 -35.01 21.81 -35.40
C ALA A 11 -34.43 20.51 -34.82
N THR A 12 -33.31 20.04 -35.38
CA THR A 12 -32.48 18.99 -34.79
C THR A 12 -31.65 19.59 -33.65
N THR A 13 -32.03 19.32 -32.40
CA THR A 13 -31.16 19.55 -31.24
C THR A 13 -30.04 18.51 -31.24
N LEU A 14 -28.85 18.89 -31.71
CA LEU A 14 -27.63 18.13 -31.44
C LEU A 14 -27.33 18.24 -29.94
N ALA A 15 -27.54 17.16 -29.19
CA ALA A 15 -26.96 17.01 -27.88
C ALA A 15 -25.45 16.80 -28.07
N ALA A 16 -24.64 17.81 -27.74
CA ALA A 16 -23.20 17.65 -27.65
C ALA A 16 -22.90 16.69 -26.50
N MET A 17 -22.46 15.47 -26.82
CA MET A 17 -21.85 14.59 -25.82
C MET A 17 -20.55 15.24 -25.38
N LEU A 18 -20.51 15.81 -24.18
CA LEU A 18 -19.27 16.18 -23.52
C LEU A 18 -18.39 14.91 -23.45
N PRO A 19 -17.09 14.97 -23.77
CA PRO A 19 -16.21 13.83 -23.59
C PRO A 19 -16.25 13.45 -22.10
N TRP A 20 -16.63 12.20 -21.82
CA TRP A 20 -16.63 11.67 -20.46
C TRP A 20 -15.18 11.66 -19.96
N GLN A 21 -14.93 12.37 -18.86
CA GLN A 21 -13.61 12.43 -18.23
C GLN A 21 -13.45 11.16 -17.38
N ALA A 22 -12.45 10.34 -17.70
CA ALA A 22 -11.96 9.35 -16.74
C ALA A 22 -11.24 10.14 -15.63
N TYR A 23 -11.80 10.11 -14.42
CA TYR A 23 -11.17 10.67 -13.24
C TYR A 23 -10.21 9.64 -12.65
N SER A 24 -9.08 10.10 -12.13
CA SER A 24 -8.14 9.20 -11.44
C SER A 24 -8.80 8.55 -10.23
N SER A 25 -8.38 7.34 -9.86
CA SER A 25 -8.95 6.63 -8.70
C SER A 25 -8.80 7.41 -7.39
N ILE A 26 -7.67 8.12 -7.23
CA ILE A 26 -7.42 9.04 -6.10
C ILE A 26 -8.38 10.24 -6.07
N GLU A 27 -8.98 10.64 -7.20
CA GLU A 27 -10.05 11.65 -7.25
C GLU A 27 -11.43 11.08 -6.87
N ARG A 28 -11.57 9.74 -6.79
CA ARG A 28 -12.79 9.00 -6.45
C ARG A 28 -12.62 8.15 -5.18
N SER A 29 -11.99 8.70 -4.15
CA SER A 29 -11.77 8.03 -2.87
C SER A 29 -13.04 7.46 -2.20
N SER A 30 -14.23 7.91 -2.58
CA SER A 30 -15.50 7.33 -2.12
C SER A 30 -15.75 5.88 -2.58
N LEU A 31 -15.09 5.41 -3.64
CA LEU A 31 -15.25 4.03 -4.13
C LEU A 31 -14.61 3.01 -3.16
N LEU A 32 -13.45 3.37 -2.60
CA LEU A 32 -12.74 2.60 -1.59
C LEU A 32 -12.10 3.58 -0.58
N PRO A 33 -12.84 4.01 0.46
CA PRO A 33 -12.38 5.06 1.37
C PRO A 33 -11.31 4.58 2.35
N THR A 34 -11.27 3.29 2.65
CA THR A 34 -10.31 2.61 3.52
C THR A 34 -9.85 1.31 2.86
N PRO A 35 -8.70 0.73 3.28
CA PRO A 35 -8.19 -0.50 2.68
C PRO A 35 -9.22 -1.63 2.77
N PRO A 36 -9.35 -2.47 1.73
CA PRO A 36 -10.32 -3.55 1.74
C PRO A 36 -9.94 -4.66 2.73
N MET A 37 -10.94 -5.21 3.42
CA MET A 37 -10.79 -6.36 4.31
C MET A 37 -11.63 -7.52 3.78
N GLY A 38 -11.09 -8.74 3.77
CA GLY A 38 -11.85 -9.89 3.30
C GLY A 38 -11.08 -11.18 3.17
N PHE A 39 -11.46 -11.98 2.18
CA PHE A 39 -10.88 -13.28 1.87
C PHE A 39 -10.45 -13.36 0.40
N ASN A 40 -9.38 -14.10 0.13
CA ASN A 40 -9.01 -14.58 -1.20
C ASN A 40 -8.43 -16.00 -1.08
N ASN A 41 -8.70 -16.89 -2.04
CA ASN A 41 -8.28 -18.30 -1.94
C ASN A 41 -6.81 -18.58 -2.33
N TRP A 42 -6.11 -17.66 -3.00
CA TRP A 42 -4.89 -17.96 -3.77
C TRP A 42 -3.76 -18.54 -2.93
N ALA A 43 -3.30 -17.83 -1.89
CA ALA A 43 -2.14 -18.29 -1.12
C ALA A 43 -2.41 -19.60 -0.37
N ARG A 44 -3.67 -19.96 -0.09
CA ARG A 44 -4.00 -21.18 0.64
C ARG A 44 -4.29 -22.37 -0.25
N PHE A 45 -5.02 -22.13 -1.34
CA PHE A 45 -5.65 -23.18 -2.14
C PHE A 45 -5.16 -23.20 -3.59
N MET A 46 -4.61 -22.08 -4.10
CA MET A 46 -4.31 -21.91 -5.52
C MET A 46 -5.52 -22.35 -6.36
N CYS A 47 -5.34 -23.30 -7.29
CA CYS A 47 -6.42 -23.86 -8.11
C CYS A 47 -7.31 -24.92 -7.43
N ASP A 48 -6.99 -25.38 -6.22
CA ASP A 48 -7.78 -26.37 -5.45
C ASP A 48 -9.00 -25.72 -4.80
N LEU A 49 -9.92 -25.27 -5.65
CA LEU A 49 -11.09 -24.48 -5.30
C LEU A 49 -12.35 -25.05 -5.93
N ASN A 50 -13.48 -24.81 -5.27
CA ASN A 50 -14.83 -25.07 -5.78
C ASN A 50 -15.84 -24.13 -5.11
N GLU A 51 -17.09 -24.16 -5.55
CA GLU A 51 -18.18 -23.38 -4.99
C GLU A 51 -18.35 -23.58 -3.47
N THR A 52 -18.23 -24.83 -2.99
CA THR A 52 -18.35 -25.17 -1.58
C THR A 52 -17.35 -24.40 -0.72
N LEU A 53 -16.08 -24.30 -1.15
CA LEU A 53 -15.05 -23.54 -0.45
C LEU A 53 -15.51 -22.11 -0.14
N PHE A 54 -16.10 -21.42 -1.11
CA PHE A 54 -16.55 -20.04 -0.94
C PHE A 54 -17.80 -19.94 -0.06
N THR A 55 -18.74 -20.89 -0.18
CA THR A 55 -19.93 -20.91 0.69
C THR A 55 -19.58 -21.19 2.15
N GLU A 56 -18.70 -22.17 2.42
CA GLU A 56 -18.22 -22.49 3.76
C GLU A 56 -17.40 -21.34 4.36
N THR A 57 -16.56 -20.69 3.53
CA THR A 57 -15.79 -19.53 3.95
C THR A 57 -16.70 -18.37 4.36
N ALA A 58 -17.70 -18.02 3.54
CA ALA A 58 -18.65 -16.96 3.87
C ALA A 58 -19.46 -17.28 5.14
N ASP A 59 -19.92 -18.53 5.29
CA ASP A 59 -20.64 -18.96 6.49
C ASP A 59 -19.76 -18.92 7.74
N ALA A 60 -18.51 -19.38 7.64
CA ALA A 60 -17.57 -19.36 8.75
C ALA A 60 -17.19 -17.92 9.15
N MET A 61 -16.88 -17.04 8.19
CA MET A 61 -16.58 -15.62 8.46
C MET A 61 -17.75 -14.89 9.12
N ALA A 62 -18.99 -15.21 8.75
CA ALA A 62 -20.17 -14.66 9.41
C ALA A 62 -20.37 -15.25 10.82
N ALA A 63 -20.04 -16.52 11.03
CA ALA A 63 -20.25 -17.21 12.31
C ALA A 63 -19.17 -16.91 13.36
N ASN A 64 -17.93 -16.69 12.94
CA ASN A 64 -16.78 -16.46 13.83
C ASN A 64 -16.48 -14.98 14.10
N GLY A 65 -17.29 -14.06 13.55
CA GLY A 65 -17.20 -12.63 13.81
C GLY A 65 -16.29 -11.85 12.86
N LEU A 66 -15.58 -12.49 11.93
CA LEU A 66 -14.75 -11.78 10.94
C LEU A 66 -15.56 -10.78 10.12
N ARG A 67 -16.75 -11.16 9.64
CA ARG A 67 -17.61 -10.24 8.89
C ARG A 67 -17.96 -9.00 9.71
N ASP A 68 -18.33 -9.21 10.97
CA ASP A 68 -18.76 -8.14 11.86
C ASP A 68 -17.59 -7.25 12.30
N ALA A 69 -16.36 -7.77 12.27
CA ALA A 69 -15.12 -7.01 12.45
C ALA A 69 -14.70 -6.20 11.21
N GLY A 70 -15.43 -6.32 10.08
CA GLY A 70 -15.20 -5.52 8.86
C GLY A 70 -14.73 -6.31 7.64
N TYR A 71 -14.40 -7.60 7.79
CA TYR A 71 -14.01 -8.46 6.66
C TYR A 71 -15.22 -8.78 5.78
N ASN A 72 -15.54 -7.90 4.84
CA ASN A 72 -16.79 -7.93 4.09
C ASN A 72 -16.63 -8.33 2.62
N ARG A 73 -15.44 -8.79 2.19
CA ARG A 73 -15.21 -9.27 0.81
C ARG A 73 -14.90 -10.75 0.73
N ILE A 74 -15.42 -11.40 -0.30
CA ILE A 74 -15.04 -12.74 -0.74
C ILE A 74 -14.53 -12.63 -2.17
N ASN A 75 -13.22 -12.78 -2.38
CA ASN A 75 -12.60 -12.66 -3.69
C ASN A 75 -12.23 -14.05 -4.23
N LEU A 76 -12.72 -14.36 -5.43
CA LEU A 76 -12.37 -15.56 -6.19
C LEU A 76 -11.16 -15.28 -7.06
N ASP A 77 -10.05 -16.00 -6.80
CA ASP A 77 -8.82 -15.89 -7.57
C ASP A 77 -8.80 -16.80 -8.82
N ASP A 78 -7.65 -16.94 -9.48
CA ASP A 78 -7.49 -17.69 -10.73
C ASP A 78 -7.99 -19.15 -10.65
N CYS A 79 -8.11 -19.79 -11.81
CA CYS A 79 -8.55 -21.18 -12.01
C CYS A 79 -10.06 -21.42 -11.85
N TRP A 80 -10.88 -20.38 -11.90
CA TRP A 80 -12.34 -20.50 -11.87
C TRP A 80 -12.99 -20.85 -13.22
N MET A 81 -12.29 -20.54 -14.31
CA MET A 81 -12.81 -20.59 -15.68
C MET A 81 -12.75 -21.98 -16.30
N ALA A 82 -13.55 -22.17 -17.36
CA ALA A 82 -13.29 -23.17 -18.36
C ALA A 82 -12.06 -22.75 -19.21
N TYR A 83 -11.37 -23.72 -19.81
CA TYR A 83 -10.19 -23.46 -20.65
C TYR A 83 -10.48 -22.79 -21.99
N GLN A 84 -11.75 -22.56 -22.32
CA GLN A 84 -12.18 -21.97 -23.58
C GLN A 84 -13.29 -20.95 -23.33
N ARG A 85 -13.18 -19.81 -24.02
CA ARG A 85 -14.30 -18.88 -24.20
C ARG A 85 -15.37 -19.54 -25.07
N SER A 86 -16.62 -19.09 -24.94
CA SER A 86 -17.69 -19.48 -25.87
C SER A 86 -17.45 -18.88 -27.27
N ASP A 87 -18.20 -19.36 -28.27
CA ASP A 87 -18.08 -18.91 -29.67
C ASP A 87 -18.25 -17.38 -29.85
N ASN A 88 -18.98 -16.72 -28.95
CA ASN A 88 -19.16 -15.26 -28.94
C ASN A 88 -18.07 -14.51 -28.15
N GLY A 89 -16.99 -15.18 -27.75
CA GLY A 89 -15.88 -14.59 -26.99
C GLY A 89 -16.11 -14.45 -25.48
N SER A 90 -17.26 -14.86 -24.94
CA SER A 90 -17.54 -14.69 -23.50
C SER A 90 -16.79 -15.71 -22.65
N LEU A 91 -16.26 -15.27 -21.51
CA LEU A 91 -15.73 -16.17 -20.48
C LEU A 91 -16.80 -17.15 -19.98
N GLN A 92 -16.38 -18.37 -19.70
CA GLN A 92 -17.23 -19.44 -19.16
C GLN A 92 -16.65 -19.92 -17.83
N TRP A 93 -17.47 -20.06 -16.80
CA TRP A 93 -17.02 -20.69 -15.55
C TRP A 93 -16.91 -22.21 -15.72
N ASN A 94 -16.06 -22.83 -14.91
CA ASN A 94 -15.99 -24.29 -14.84
C ASN A 94 -17.23 -24.84 -14.11
N THR A 95 -18.15 -25.48 -14.84
CA THR A 95 -19.42 -26.00 -14.29
C THR A 95 -19.25 -27.18 -13.33
N THR A 96 -18.09 -27.85 -13.32
CA THR A 96 -17.77 -28.86 -12.30
C THR A 96 -17.37 -28.21 -10.99
N LYS A 97 -16.58 -27.14 -11.03
CA LYS A 97 -16.18 -26.37 -9.83
C LYS A 97 -17.33 -25.52 -9.29
N PHE A 98 -18.14 -24.95 -10.19
CA PHE A 98 -19.24 -24.03 -9.88
C PHE A 98 -20.55 -24.50 -10.56
N PRO A 99 -21.19 -25.56 -10.03
CA PRO A 99 -22.36 -26.17 -10.63
C PRO A 99 -23.59 -25.24 -10.67
N HIS A 100 -23.71 -24.27 -9.75
CA HIS A 100 -24.79 -23.27 -9.79
C HIS A 100 -24.39 -21.99 -10.53
N GLY A 101 -23.11 -21.83 -10.87
CA GLY A 101 -22.54 -20.70 -11.60
C GLY A 101 -22.22 -19.49 -10.72
N LEU A 102 -21.37 -18.60 -11.25
CA LEU A 102 -20.90 -17.43 -10.51
C LEU A 102 -21.99 -16.41 -10.13
N PRO A 103 -23.03 -16.15 -10.94
CA PRO A 103 -24.15 -15.31 -10.50
C PRO A 103 -24.87 -15.85 -9.25
N TRP A 104 -24.98 -17.18 -9.14
CA TRP A 104 -25.57 -17.79 -7.94
C TRP A 104 -24.66 -17.58 -6.73
N LEU A 105 -23.35 -17.81 -6.88
CA LEU A 105 -22.39 -17.63 -5.79
C LEU A 105 -22.32 -16.17 -5.31
N ALA A 106 -22.30 -15.21 -6.24
CA ALA A 106 -22.36 -13.79 -5.92
C ALA A 106 -23.62 -13.44 -5.11
N ASN A 107 -24.79 -13.96 -5.51
CA ASN A 107 -26.03 -13.79 -4.76
C ASN A 107 -25.97 -14.47 -3.38
N TYR A 108 -25.33 -15.64 -3.27
CA TYR A 108 -25.17 -16.35 -2.00
C TYR A 108 -24.36 -15.52 -1.00
N VAL A 109 -23.16 -15.08 -1.38
CA VAL A 109 -22.29 -14.30 -0.48
C VAL A 109 -22.89 -12.93 -0.17
N LYS A 110 -23.58 -12.30 -1.13
CA LYS A 110 -24.33 -11.06 -0.91
C LYS A 110 -25.46 -11.21 0.09
N ALA A 111 -26.20 -12.32 0.04
CA ALA A 111 -27.24 -12.62 1.03
C ALA A 111 -26.68 -12.82 2.46
N LYS A 112 -25.37 -13.10 2.58
CA LYS A 112 -24.64 -13.21 3.85
C LYS A 112 -23.97 -11.90 4.29
N GLY A 113 -24.14 -10.82 3.52
CA GLY A 113 -23.60 -9.50 3.83
C GLY A 113 -22.17 -9.27 3.30
N PHE A 114 -21.73 -10.04 2.31
CA PHE A 114 -20.42 -9.85 1.68
C PHE A 114 -20.54 -9.25 0.28
N HIS A 115 -19.48 -8.60 -0.15
CA HIS A 115 -19.19 -8.23 -1.52
C HIS A 115 -18.42 -9.36 -2.21
N PHE A 116 -18.59 -9.50 -3.53
CA PHE A 116 -17.93 -10.56 -4.31
C PHE A 116 -16.95 -9.97 -5.32
N GLY A 117 -15.71 -10.45 -5.27
CA GLY A 117 -14.66 -10.08 -6.20
C GLY A 117 -14.24 -11.23 -7.11
N ILE A 118 -13.64 -10.89 -8.24
CA ILE A 118 -13.11 -11.85 -9.21
C ILE A 118 -11.68 -11.51 -9.61
N TYR A 119 -10.98 -12.52 -10.11
CA TYR A 119 -9.68 -12.42 -10.74
C TYR A 119 -9.79 -12.51 -12.26
N GLU A 120 -8.95 -11.73 -12.93
CA GLU A 120 -8.67 -11.85 -14.36
C GLU A 120 -7.23 -11.40 -14.69
N ASP A 121 -6.81 -11.54 -15.94
CA ASP A 121 -5.48 -11.13 -16.42
C ASP A 121 -5.55 -10.16 -17.61
N SER A 122 -4.66 -9.16 -17.63
CA SER A 122 -4.48 -8.20 -18.73
C SER A 122 -3.80 -8.80 -19.98
N GLY A 123 -3.23 -9.98 -19.86
CA GLY A 123 -2.58 -10.76 -20.92
C GLY A 123 -3.54 -11.60 -21.77
N ASN A 124 -2.96 -12.41 -22.64
CA ASN A 124 -3.71 -13.36 -23.47
C ASN A 124 -4.19 -14.59 -22.69
N MET A 125 -3.48 -14.93 -21.62
CA MET A 125 -3.79 -16.05 -20.74
C MET A 125 -3.52 -15.62 -19.30
N THR A 126 -4.30 -16.13 -18.35
CA THR A 126 -3.99 -15.97 -16.93
C THR A 126 -2.70 -16.67 -16.55
N CYS A 127 -2.21 -16.40 -15.34
CA CYS A 127 -1.05 -17.11 -14.78
C CYS A 127 -1.26 -18.64 -14.74
N GLY A 128 -2.48 -19.10 -14.49
CA GLY A 128 -2.88 -20.52 -14.54
C GLY A 128 -3.13 -21.08 -15.94
N GLY A 129 -2.95 -20.28 -17.00
CA GLY A 129 -3.13 -20.69 -18.40
C GLY A 129 -4.57 -20.75 -18.88
N TYR A 130 -5.50 -20.05 -18.20
CA TYR A 130 -6.88 -19.87 -18.65
C TYR A 130 -6.98 -18.70 -19.63
N PRO A 131 -8.09 -18.52 -20.37
CA PRO A 131 -8.24 -17.36 -21.25
C PRO A 131 -8.09 -16.05 -20.47
N GLY A 132 -7.14 -15.18 -20.87
CA GLY A 132 -7.02 -13.82 -20.34
C GLY A 132 -7.91 -12.84 -21.13
N SER A 133 -7.91 -11.57 -20.75
CA SER A 133 -8.90 -10.60 -21.21
C SER A 133 -8.41 -9.55 -22.22
N TYR A 134 -7.20 -9.71 -22.75
CA TYR A 134 -6.71 -8.83 -23.81
C TYR A 134 -7.64 -8.81 -25.04
N ASN A 135 -8.13 -7.62 -25.42
CA ASN A 135 -9.17 -7.36 -26.44
C ASN A 135 -10.60 -7.80 -26.08
N HIS A 136 -10.86 -8.16 -24.83
CA HIS A 136 -12.20 -8.51 -24.32
C HIS A 136 -12.58 -7.68 -23.09
N GLU A 137 -11.82 -6.63 -22.75
CA GLU A 137 -11.89 -5.88 -21.50
C GLU A 137 -13.31 -5.33 -21.22
N GLU A 138 -13.93 -4.66 -22.20
CA GLU A 138 -15.31 -4.14 -22.05
C GLU A 138 -16.35 -5.25 -21.95
N GLN A 139 -16.20 -6.34 -22.70
CA GLN A 139 -17.12 -7.49 -22.65
C GLN A 139 -17.05 -8.18 -21.29
N ASP A 140 -15.85 -8.40 -20.78
CA ASP A 140 -15.61 -9.13 -19.55
C ASP A 140 -15.99 -8.27 -18.33
N ALA A 141 -15.67 -6.96 -18.32
CA ALA A 141 -16.13 -6.04 -17.28
C ALA A 141 -17.66 -6.00 -17.14
N ASN A 142 -18.37 -5.93 -18.27
CA ASN A 142 -19.85 -5.97 -18.27
C ASN A 142 -20.39 -7.33 -17.82
N THR A 143 -19.71 -8.43 -18.16
CA THR A 143 -20.07 -9.77 -17.71
C THR A 143 -19.92 -9.88 -16.19
N PHE A 144 -18.81 -9.39 -15.63
CA PHE A 144 -18.56 -9.41 -14.19
C PHE A 144 -19.62 -8.61 -13.43
N ALA A 145 -19.93 -7.39 -13.87
CA ALA A 145 -20.98 -6.59 -13.26
C ALA A 145 -22.36 -7.27 -13.36
N ALA A 146 -22.69 -7.90 -14.49
CA ALA A 146 -23.94 -8.65 -14.66
C ALA A 146 -24.03 -9.87 -13.73
N TRP A 147 -22.90 -10.46 -13.34
CA TRP A 147 -22.84 -11.53 -12.35
C TRP A 147 -22.91 -11.02 -10.91
N GLY A 148 -22.86 -9.70 -10.68
CA GLY A 148 -22.93 -9.09 -9.36
C GLY A 148 -21.57 -8.93 -8.66
N ILE A 149 -20.49 -8.92 -9.42
CA ILE A 149 -19.12 -8.65 -8.94
C ILE A 149 -18.93 -7.13 -8.81
N ASP A 150 -18.19 -6.70 -7.79
CA ASP A 150 -17.85 -5.29 -7.55
C ASP A 150 -16.35 -5.03 -7.29
N TYR A 151 -15.51 -6.06 -7.46
CA TYR A 151 -14.07 -6.00 -7.27
C TYR A 151 -13.37 -6.85 -8.32
N LEU A 152 -12.35 -6.30 -8.97
CA LEU A 152 -11.51 -6.97 -9.96
C LEU A 152 -10.05 -6.93 -9.51
N LYS A 153 -9.48 -8.09 -9.21
CA LYS A 153 -8.03 -8.29 -9.20
C LYS A 153 -7.57 -8.56 -10.63
N LEU A 154 -6.69 -7.73 -11.17
CA LEU A 154 -6.18 -7.88 -12.53
C LEU A 154 -4.68 -8.13 -12.52
N ASP A 155 -4.31 -9.25 -13.14
CA ASP A 155 -2.94 -9.72 -13.23
C ASP A 155 -2.26 -9.35 -14.56
N GLY A 156 -0.97 -9.71 -14.70
CA GLY A 156 -0.12 -9.36 -15.85
C GLY A 156 0.56 -10.53 -16.55
N CYS A 157 0.19 -11.78 -16.28
CA CYS A 157 0.83 -12.92 -16.92
C CYS A 157 0.56 -12.91 -18.43
N ASN A 158 1.52 -13.39 -19.22
CA ASN A 158 1.36 -13.47 -20.69
C ASN A 158 1.02 -12.13 -21.37
N VAL A 159 1.48 -11.01 -20.79
CA VAL A 159 1.56 -9.71 -21.46
C VAL A 159 2.82 -9.68 -22.32
N TYR A 160 2.65 -9.36 -23.60
CA TYR A 160 3.74 -9.26 -24.56
C TYR A 160 3.77 -7.86 -25.15
N ALA A 161 4.96 -7.26 -25.20
CA ALA A 161 5.15 -5.96 -25.82
C ALA A 161 4.74 -5.99 -27.30
N THR A 162 3.89 -5.05 -27.72
CA THR A 162 3.40 -4.92 -29.09
C THR A 162 3.73 -3.56 -29.67
N GLN A 163 3.77 -3.47 -31.01
CA GLN A 163 3.84 -2.18 -31.72
C GLN A 163 5.08 -1.31 -31.40
N GLY A 164 6.19 -1.94 -30.98
CA GLY A 164 7.44 -1.24 -30.66
C GLY A 164 7.48 -0.58 -29.29
N ARG A 165 6.49 -0.84 -28.42
CA ARG A 165 6.49 -0.42 -27.02
C ARG A 165 7.50 -1.23 -26.19
N THR A 166 7.99 -0.65 -25.11
CA THR A 166 8.63 -1.41 -24.03
C THR A 166 7.59 -2.26 -23.29
N LEU A 167 8.04 -3.16 -22.41
CA LEU A 167 7.10 -3.92 -21.58
C LEU A 167 6.34 -3.02 -20.62
N GLU A 168 7.00 -2.04 -19.99
CA GLU A 168 6.37 -1.05 -19.11
C GLU A 168 5.27 -0.26 -19.85
N GLU A 169 5.57 0.25 -21.05
CA GLU A 169 4.61 1.00 -21.86
C GLU A 169 3.40 0.14 -22.31
N GLU A 170 3.62 -1.16 -22.50
CA GLU A 170 2.54 -2.12 -22.78
C GLU A 170 1.63 -2.29 -21.56
N TYR A 171 2.20 -2.48 -20.36
CA TYR A 171 1.44 -2.56 -19.11
C TYR A 171 0.63 -1.30 -18.85
N LYS A 172 1.27 -0.13 -18.95
CA LYS A 172 0.63 1.17 -18.75
C LYS A 172 -0.60 1.33 -19.64
N GLN A 173 -0.51 0.94 -20.91
CA GLN A 173 -1.65 1.03 -21.82
C GLN A 173 -2.74 0.02 -21.51
N ARG A 174 -2.40 -1.23 -21.15
CA ARG A 174 -3.40 -2.26 -20.84
C ARG A 174 -4.17 -1.93 -19.56
N TYR A 175 -3.45 -1.60 -18.50
CA TYR A 175 -4.05 -1.20 -17.22
C TYR A 175 -4.81 0.13 -17.36
N GLY A 176 -4.28 1.08 -18.13
CA GLY A 176 -4.99 2.33 -18.47
C GLY A 176 -6.27 2.09 -19.28
N HIS A 177 -6.30 1.10 -20.17
CA HIS A 177 -7.52 0.72 -20.88
C HIS A 177 -8.55 0.10 -19.95
N TRP A 178 -8.13 -0.80 -19.05
CA TRP A 178 -8.99 -1.33 -17.99
C TRP A 178 -9.57 -0.23 -17.10
N HIS A 179 -8.73 0.69 -16.62
CA HIS A 179 -9.18 1.86 -15.86
C HIS A 179 -10.25 2.66 -16.62
N GLN A 180 -10.07 2.89 -17.93
CA GLN A 180 -11.04 3.58 -18.76
C GLN A 180 -12.37 2.81 -18.85
N VAL A 181 -12.32 1.49 -19.09
CA VAL A 181 -13.50 0.61 -19.15
C VAL A 181 -14.27 0.68 -17.82
N LEU A 182 -13.59 0.45 -16.70
CA LEU A 182 -14.20 0.45 -15.37
C LEU A 182 -14.78 1.83 -15.01
N SER A 183 -14.06 2.90 -15.36
CA SER A 183 -14.50 4.29 -15.13
C SER A 183 -15.78 4.66 -15.86
N ASN A 184 -16.05 4.04 -17.02
CA ASN A 184 -17.23 4.31 -17.83
C ASN A 184 -18.45 3.48 -17.39
N MET A 185 -18.29 2.53 -16.48
CA MET A 185 -19.40 1.76 -15.93
C MET A 185 -20.27 2.64 -15.02
N GLN A 186 -21.58 2.40 -15.03
CA GLN A 186 -22.50 3.09 -14.12
C GLN A 186 -22.14 2.82 -12.64
N HIS A 187 -21.67 1.60 -12.36
CA HIS A 187 -21.15 1.18 -11.07
C HIS A 187 -19.75 0.58 -11.30
N PRO A 188 -18.68 1.38 -11.18
CA PRO A 188 -17.32 0.89 -11.35
C PRO A 188 -16.99 -0.24 -10.37
N LEU A 189 -16.22 -1.22 -10.83
CA LEU A 189 -15.59 -2.22 -9.95
C LEU A 189 -14.39 -1.58 -9.25
N ILE A 190 -14.11 -1.99 -8.02
CA ILE A 190 -12.82 -1.69 -7.38
C ILE A 190 -11.73 -2.41 -8.18
N PHE A 191 -10.68 -1.67 -8.53
CA PHE A 191 -9.60 -2.15 -9.37
C PHE A 191 -8.34 -2.39 -8.55
N SER A 192 -7.99 -3.67 -8.40
CA SER A 192 -6.80 -4.18 -7.72
C SER A 192 -5.77 -4.61 -8.74
N GLU A 193 -4.68 -3.86 -8.82
CA GLU A 193 -3.68 -3.99 -9.88
C GLU A 193 -2.48 -4.84 -9.45
N SER A 194 -2.06 -5.81 -10.25
CA SER A 194 -0.79 -6.52 -10.02
C SER A 194 0.39 -5.97 -10.83
N ALA A 195 0.20 -4.93 -11.65
CA ALA A 195 1.22 -4.43 -12.57
C ALA A 195 2.62 -4.22 -11.95
N PRO A 196 2.78 -3.54 -10.80
CA PRO A 196 4.11 -3.28 -10.27
C PRO A 196 4.87 -4.55 -9.85
N ALA A 197 4.18 -5.63 -9.47
CA ALA A 197 4.81 -6.91 -9.12
C ALA A 197 5.67 -7.50 -10.25
N TYR A 198 5.33 -7.21 -11.51
CA TYR A 198 6.05 -7.70 -12.70
C TYR A 198 7.35 -6.96 -13.01
N PHE A 199 7.60 -5.84 -12.33
CA PHE A 199 8.82 -5.04 -12.47
C PHE A 199 9.67 -5.04 -11.20
N ALA A 200 9.23 -5.77 -10.16
CA ALA A 200 9.93 -5.89 -8.89
C ALA A 200 11.14 -6.85 -8.97
N GLY A 201 12.03 -6.79 -7.97
CA GLY A 201 13.13 -7.75 -7.81
C GLY A 201 14.31 -7.53 -8.75
N THR A 202 14.52 -6.31 -9.23
CA THR A 202 15.61 -5.98 -10.16
C THR A 202 16.65 -5.06 -9.51
N ASP A 203 17.89 -5.06 -10.04
CA ASP A 203 18.93 -4.13 -9.59
C ASP A 203 18.64 -2.68 -10.03
N ASN A 204 17.84 -2.50 -11.09
CA ASN A 204 17.48 -1.20 -11.64
C ASN A 204 15.97 -0.99 -11.56
N ASN A 205 15.53 -0.32 -10.50
CA ASN A 205 14.12 -0.07 -10.23
C ASN A 205 13.50 1.03 -11.11
N THR A 206 14.17 1.53 -12.17
CA THR A 206 13.62 2.59 -13.04
C THR A 206 12.21 2.22 -13.52
N ASP A 207 12.04 1.05 -14.15
CA ASP A 207 10.74 0.64 -14.68
C ASP A 207 9.71 0.43 -13.57
N TRP A 208 10.12 -0.12 -12.41
CA TRP A 208 9.23 -0.30 -11.26
C TRP A 208 8.72 1.05 -10.73
N TYR A 209 9.60 2.06 -10.63
CA TYR A 209 9.19 3.42 -10.27
C TYR A 209 8.27 4.03 -11.33
N THR A 210 8.56 3.85 -12.63
CA THR A 210 7.70 4.29 -13.73
C THR A 210 6.30 3.71 -13.64
N VAL A 211 6.17 2.43 -13.28
CA VAL A 211 4.89 1.79 -13.03
C VAL A 211 4.16 2.45 -11.86
N MET A 212 4.87 2.69 -10.76
CA MET A 212 4.28 3.31 -9.57
C MET A 212 3.77 4.73 -9.78
N ASP A 213 4.25 5.45 -10.79
CA ASP A 213 3.77 6.81 -11.10
C ASP A 213 2.36 6.83 -11.70
N TRP A 214 1.94 5.76 -12.40
CA TRP A 214 0.61 5.71 -13.03
C TRP A 214 -0.37 4.76 -12.34
N VAL A 215 0.09 3.76 -11.59
CA VAL A 215 -0.79 2.80 -10.90
C VAL A 215 -1.79 3.49 -9.95
N PRO A 216 -1.39 4.44 -9.07
CA PRO A 216 -2.34 5.17 -8.23
C PRO A 216 -3.39 6.01 -8.99
N ILE A 217 -3.15 6.29 -10.27
CA ILE A 217 -4.11 7.00 -11.13
C ILE A 217 -5.20 6.02 -11.59
N TYR A 218 -4.86 4.75 -11.79
CA TYR A 218 -5.70 3.76 -12.47
C TYR A 218 -6.56 2.94 -11.53
N GLY A 219 -6.04 2.49 -10.40
CA GLY A 219 -6.77 1.62 -9.48
C GLY A 219 -6.78 2.11 -8.04
N GLU A 220 -7.54 1.41 -7.21
CA GLU A 220 -7.71 1.75 -5.80
C GLU A 220 -6.69 1.03 -4.89
N LEU A 221 -5.99 0.02 -5.42
CA LEU A 221 -4.90 -0.67 -4.73
C LEU A 221 -4.04 -1.43 -5.72
N ALA A 222 -2.79 -1.69 -5.33
CA ALA A 222 -1.91 -2.51 -6.16
C ALA A 222 -0.93 -3.34 -5.35
N ARG A 223 -0.54 -4.48 -5.90
CA ARG A 223 0.54 -5.36 -5.41
C ARG A 223 1.89 -4.91 -5.97
N HIS A 224 2.91 -4.77 -5.11
CA HIS A 224 4.21 -4.20 -5.54
C HIS A 224 5.42 -5.11 -5.48
N SER A 225 5.26 -6.26 -4.86
CA SER A 225 6.30 -7.28 -4.70
C SER A 225 5.85 -8.60 -5.31
N THR A 226 6.74 -9.59 -5.30
CA THR A 226 6.38 -10.99 -5.51
C THR A 226 5.29 -11.45 -4.54
N ASP A 227 4.62 -12.54 -4.90
CA ASP A 227 3.61 -13.17 -4.05
C ASP A 227 4.16 -13.57 -2.68
N ILE A 228 3.30 -13.43 -1.68
CA ILE A 228 3.46 -14.10 -0.41
C ILE A 228 3.43 -15.61 -0.62
N LEU A 229 4.20 -16.34 0.20
CA LEU A 229 4.38 -17.77 0.04
C LEU A 229 3.03 -18.50 0.10
N VAL A 230 2.75 -19.26 -0.97
CA VAL A 230 1.61 -20.17 -0.99
C VAL A 230 1.80 -21.31 0.01
N TYR A 231 0.71 -21.89 0.51
CA TYR A 231 0.69 -22.83 1.63
C TYR A 231 1.54 -24.10 1.42
N SER A 232 1.64 -24.57 0.17
CA SER A 232 2.51 -25.69 -0.22
C SER A 232 3.82 -25.24 -0.88
N GLY A 233 4.16 -23.95 -0.79
CA GLY A 233 5.33 -23.34 -1.37
C GLY A 233 6.61 -23.74 -0.62
N ALA A 234 7.72 -23.81 -1.35
CA ALA A 234 9.02 -24.06 -0.75
C ALA A 234 9.62 -22.76 -0.18
N GLY A 235 10.23 -22.83 1.00
CA GLY A 235 10.91 -21.70 1.64
C GLY A 235 10.34 -21.37 3.02
N SER A 236 10.77 -20.25 3.58
CA SER A 236 10.28 -19.73 4.86
C SER A 236 9.13 -18.76 4.63
N ALA A 237 7.97 -19.03 5.25
CA ALA A 237 6.83 -18.12 5.22
C ALA A 237 7.15 -16.78 5.89
N TRP A 238 7.96 -16.79 6.96
CA TRP A 238 8.39 -15.57 7.62
C TRP A 238 9.29 -14.71 6.72
N GLU A 239 10.25 -15.31 6.01
CA GLU A 239 11.11 -14.56 5.07
C GLU A 239 10.29 -13.97 3.92
N SER A 240 9.25 -14.68 3.45
CA SER A 240 8.33 -14.16 2.45
C SER A 240 7.51 -12.97 2.97
N ILE A 241 6.95 -13.04 4.18
CA ILE A 241 6.28 -11.90 4.83
C ILE A 241 7.24 -10.71 4.95
N MET A 242 8.47 -10.95 5.37
CA MET A 242 9.48 -9.91 5.51
C MET A 242 9.90 -9.29 4.17
N ASN A 243 9.93 -10.06 3.09
CA ASN A 243 10.15 -9.52 1.74
C ASN A 243 9.03 -8.53 1.37
N ASN A 244 7.78 -8.93 1.52
CA ASN A 244 6.63 -8.09 1.20
C ASN A 244 6.57 -6.84 2.10
N TYR A 245 6.81 -6.99 3.40
CA TYR A 245 6.97 -5.87 4.34
C TYR A 245 8.05 -4.89 3.89
N ASN A 246 9.23 -5.40 3.49
CA ASN A 246 10.35 -4.55 3.06
C ASN A 246 10.00 -3.75 1.80
N TYR A 247 9.35 -4.36 0.81
CA TYR A 247 8.82 -3.63 -0.34
C TYR A 247 7.83 -2.55 0.09
N ASN A 248 6.92 -2.87 0.99
CA ASN A 248 5.92 -1.91 1.43
C ASN A 248 6.56 -0.70 2.12
N THR A 249 7.67 -0.87 2.85
CA THR A 249 8.39 0.25 3.49
C THR A 249 8.89 1.32 2.49
N LEU A 250 8.96 1.00 1.20
CA LEU A 250 9.40 1.91 0.14
C LEU A 250 8.28 2.83 -0.40
N LEU A 251 7.02 2.58 -0.03
CA LEU A 251 5.85 3.01 -0.82
C LEU A 251 4.99 4.10 -0.17
N ALA A 252 5.31 4.53 1.04
CA ALA A 252 4.47 5.45 1.81
C ALA A 252 4.08 6.74 1.05
N ARG A 253 4.90 7.20 0.10
CA ARG A 253 4.63 8.40 -0.71
C ARG A 253 3.49 8.26 -1.71
N TYR A 254 3.09 7.03 -2.05
CA TYR A 254 1.99 6.76 -2.98
C TYR A 254 0.65 6.60 -2.27
N GLN A 255 0.67 6.21 -1.00
CA GLN A 255 -0.56 5.89 -0.27
C GLN A 255 -1.34 7.14 0.11
N GLN A 256 -2.63 7.14 -0.19
CA GLN A 256 -3.57 8.20 0.14
C GLN A 256 -5.01 7.67 0.08
N PRO A 257 -5.99 8.35 0.67
CA PRO A 257 -7.39 7.93 0.54
C PRO A 257 -7.77 7.72 -0.93
N GLY A 258 -8.26 6.53 -1.27
CA GLY A 258 -8.56 6.11 -2.64
C GLY A 258 -7.44 5.35 -3.37
N TYR A 259 -6.26 5.20 -2.77
CA TYR A 259 -5.21 4.27 -3.24
C TYR A 259 -4.43 3.66 -2.08
N PHE A 260 -4.41 2.32 -2.00
CA PHE A 260 -3.77 1.58 -0.91
C PHE A 260 -2.63 0.71 -1.42
N ASN A 261 -1.52 0.70 -0.68
CA ASN A 261 -0.46 -0.22 -1.02
C ASN A 261 -0.80 -1.64 -0.54
N ASP A 262 -0.73 -2.65 -1.40
CA ASP A 262 -1.03 -4.05 -1.10
C ASP A 262 0.25 -4.90 -0.92
N PRO A 263 0.64 -5.21 0.33
CA PRO A 263 1.73 -6.14 0.63
C PRO A 263 1.34 -7.62 0.52
N ASP A 264 0.20 -7.94 -0.08
CA ASP A 264 -0.35 -9.29 -0.31
C ASP A 264 -1.08 -9.94 0.88
N PHE A 265 -1.57 -11.16 0.68
CA PHE A 265 -2.48 -11.85 1.59
C PHE A 265 -1.93 -12.15 2.99
N LEU A 266 -2.79 -12.01 4.00
CA LEU A 266 -2.57 -12.60 5.32
C LEU A 266 -2.69 -14.13 5.25
N ILE A 267 -1.69 -14.86 5.74
CA ILE A 267 -1.62 -16.34 5.74
C ILE A 267 -1.66 -16.93 7.17
N PRO A 268 -2.74 -16.69 7.94
CA PRO A 268 -2.80 -16.97 9.38
C PRO A 268 -2.70 -18.45 9.72
N ASP A 269 -3.14 -19.36 8.84
CA ASP A 269 -3.11 -20.80 9.09
C ASP A 269 -1.83 -21.49 8.57
N HIS A 270 -0.87 -20.73 8.04
CA HIS A 270 0.35 -21.30 7.47
C HIS A 270 1.17 -22.03 8.56
N PRO A 271 1.51 -23.32 8.38
CA PRO A 271 2.11 -24.15 9.44
C PRO A 271 3.57 -23.77 9.74
N GLY A 272 4.23 -23.07 8.81
CA GLY A 272 5.59 -22.57 8.97
C GLY A 272 5.74 -21.31 9.81
N LEU A 273 4.65 -20.76 10.38
CA LEU A 273 4.68 -19.54 11.19
C LEU A 273 4.44 -19.84 12.67
N THR A 274 5.20 -19.17 13.52
CA THR A 274 4.96 -19.09 14.97
C THR A 274 3.78 -18.18 15.29
N ALA A 275 3.28 -18.22 16.53
CA ALA A 275 2.21 -17.33 16.97
C ALA A 275 2.62 -15.85 16.89
N ASP A 276 3.85 -15.51 17.27
CA ASP A 276 4.35 -14.14 17.21
C ASP A 276 4.51 -13.65 15.76
N GLU A 277 4.97 -14.49 14.85
CA GLU A 277 5.06 -14.15 13.41
C GLU A 277 3.68 -13.91 12.80
N LYS A 278 2.68 -14.74 13.13
CA LYS A 278 1.28 -14.56 12.69
C LYS A 278 0.69 -13.24 13.18
N ARG A 279 0.92 -12.90 14.45
CA ARG A 279 0.47 -11.63 15.05
C ARG A 279 1.21 -10.44 14.46
N SER A 280 2.52 -10.54 14.28
CA SER A 280 3.34 -9.53 13.63
C SER A 280 2.89 -9.25 12.20
N HIS A 281 2.60 -10.30 11.41
CA HIS A 281 2.09 -10.15 10.05
C HIS A 281 0.83 -9.26 10.02
N PHE A 282 -0.16 -9.57 10.85
CA PHE A 282 -1.38 -8.77 10.96
C PHE A 282 -1.12 -7.33 11.43
N ALA A 283 -0.33 -7.15 12.49
CA ALA A 283 -0.03 -5.84 13.04
C ALA A 283 0.75 -4.93 12.09
N LEU A 284 1.66 -5.48 11.29
CA LEU A 284 2.42 -4.74 10.30
C LEU A 284 1.51 -4.24 9.17
N TRP A 285 0.61 -5.09 8.67
CA TRP A 285 -0.35 -4.70 7.62
C TRP A 285 -1.28 -3.61 8.16
N ALA A 286 -1.82 -3.79 9.36
CA ALA A 286 -2.66 -2.78 10.00
C ALA A 286 -1.93 -1.44 10.23
N SER A 287 -0.65 -1.50 10.62
CA SER A 287 0.18 -0.30 10.80
C SER A 287 0.37 0.47 9.49
N PHE A 288 0.35 -0.23 8.36
CA PHE A 288 0.46 0.36 7.04
C PHE A 288 -0.86 0.92 6.49
N SER A 289 -2.02 0.66 7.09
CA SER A 289 -3.31 0.88 6.43
C SER A 289 -3.34 0.12 5.09
N ALA A 290 -3.11 -1.19 5.15
CA ALA A 290 -2.98 -2.07 3.99
C ALA A 290 -4.21 -2.99 3.87
N PRO A 291 -4.50 -3.55 2.69
CA PRO A 291 -5.54 -4.56 2.56
C PRO A 291 -5.38 -5.70 3.57
N LEU A 292 -6.41 -5.96 4.37
CA LEU A 292 -6.45 -7.11 5.29
C LEU A 292 -7.22 -8.26 4.62
N ILE A 293 -6.61 -8.85 3.60
CA ILE A 293 -7.20 -9.95 2.83
C ILE A 293 -6.61 -11.28 3.33
N ILE A 294 -7.44 -12.12 3.94
CA ILE A 294 -7.07 -13.41 4.49
C ILE A 294 -7.08 -14.48 3.40
N SER A 295 -6.03 -15.29 3.34
CA SER A 295 -5.98 -16.52 2.56
C SER A 295 -5.64 -17.70 3.48
N ALA A 296 -6.68 -18.38 3.98
CA ALA A 296 -6.61 -19.51 4.91
C ALA A 296 -7.88 -20.38 4.85
N TYR A 297 -7.85 -21.58 5.44
CA TYR A 297 -9.07 -22.37 5.62
C TYR A 297 -9.87 -21.86 6.83
N ILE A 298 -10.73 -20.86 6.60
CA ILE A 298 -11.47 -20.13 7.64
C ILE A 298 -12.26 -21.03 8.61
N PRO A 299 -12.96 -22.10 8.17
CA PRO A 299 -13.72 -22.95 9.08
C PRO A 299 -12.87 -23.63 10.18
N ALA A 300 -11.55 -23.75 9.98
CA ALA A 300 -10.64 -24.40 10.92
C ALA A 300 -9.70 -23.44 11.65
N LEU A 301 -9.86 -22.11 11.48
CA LEU A 301 -9.07 -21.15 12.24
C LEU A 301 -9.31 -21.34 13.74
N SER A 302 -8.22 -21.35 14.49
CA SER A 302 -8.24 -21.43 15.95
C SER A 302 -8.84 -20.16 16.57
N LYS A 303 -9.25 -20.25 17.84
CA LYS A 303 -9.74 -19.09 18.59
C LYS A 303 -8.71 -17.97 18.68
N ASP A 304 -7.43 -18.32 18.81
CA ASP A 304 -6.36 -17.34 18.92
C ASP A 304 -6.14 -16.62 17.57
N GLU A 305 -6.23 -17.35 16.44
CA GLU A 305 -6.17 -16.76 15.11
C GLU A 305 -7.34 -15.81 14.85
N ILE A 306 -8.56 -16.22 15.19
CA ILE A 306 -9.73 -15.33 15.11
C ILE A 306 -9.54 -14.11 16.02
N ALA A 307 -9.08 -14.31 17.26
CA ALA A 307 -8.97 -13.23 18.24
C ALA A 307 -8.05 -12.08 17.77
N TYR A 308 -6.90 -12.39 17.17
CA TYR A 308 -6.04 -11.32 16.66
C TYR A 308 -6.56 -10.74 15.34
N LEU A 309 -7.14 -11.56 14.46
CA LEU A 309 -7.73 -11.07 13.20
C LEU A 309 -8.92 -10.15 13.46
N THR A 310 -9.66 -10.35 14.56
CA THR A 310 -10.78 -9.47 14.96
C THR A 310 -10.38 -8.46 16.03
N ASN A 311 -9.10 -8.13 16.20
CA ASN A 311 -8.67 -7.12 17.15
C ASN A 311 -9.14 -5.73 16.69
N GLU A 312 -10.20 -5.23 17.32
CA GLU A 312 -10.83 -3.95 16.98
C GLU A 312 -9.87 -2.75 17.04
N ALA A 313 -8.91 -2.75 17.96
CA ALA A 313 -7.99 -1.63 18.13
C ALA A 313 -6.97 -1.55 16.97
N LEU A 314 -6.47 -2.70 16.50
CA LEU A 314 -5.60 -2.77 15.33
C LEU A 314 -6.37 -2.52 14.03
N ILE A 315 -7.60 -3.04 13.90
CA ILE A 315 -8.45 -2.76 12.75
C ILE A 315 -8.78 -1.26 12.67
N ALA A 316 -9.07 -0.60 13.80
CA ALA A 316 -9.34 0.83 13.81
C ALA A 316 -8.14 1.67 13.34
N VAL A 317 -6.92 1.20 13.63
CA VAL A 317 -5.69 1.80 13.10
C VAL A 317 -5.56 1.57 11.60
N ASP A 318 -5.77 0.35 11.13
CA ASP A 318 -5.76 0.01 9.70
C ASP A 318 -6.76 0.84 8.89
N GLN A 319 -7.95 1.01 9.43
CA GLN A 319 -9.09 1.70 8.82
C GLN A 319 -9.11 3.21 9.17
N ASP A 320 -8.01 3.77 9.65
CA ASP A 320 -7.91 5.20 9.96
C ASP A 320 -8.10 6.05 8.68
N PRO A 321 -8.96 7.08 8.69
CA PRO A 321 -9.33 7.80 7.48
C PRO A 321 -8.24 8.71 6.91
N LEU A 322 -7.10 8.91 7.60
CA LEU A 322 -5.94 9.52 6.95
C LEU A 322 -5.32 8.61 5.90
N ALA A 323 -5.58 7.29 5.96
CA ALA A 323 -4.95 6.26 5.14
C ALA A 323 -3.41 6.36 5.10
N GLN A 324 -2.80 6.99 6.09
CA GLN A 324 -1.35 7.15 6.13
C GLN A 324 -0.68 5.81 6.36
N GLN A 325 0.38 5.55 5.62
CA GLN A 325 1.25 4.42 5.88
C GLN A 325 2.25 4.76 7.00
N ALA A 326 2.49 3.81 7.91
CA ALA A 326 3.59 3.93 8.87
C ALA A 326 4.94 3.89 8.15
N THR A 327 5.82 4.83 8.48
CA THR A 327 7.17 4.93 7.89
C THR A 327 8.23 4.60 8.94
N LEU A 328 9.40 4.16 8.49
CA LEU A 328 10.54 3.88 9.35
C LEU A 328 11.01 5.14 10.09
N ALA A 329 10.78 5.18 11.40
CA ALA A 329 11.40 6.13 12.30
C ALA A 329 12.88 5.78 12.53
N SER A 330 13.17 4.48 12.65
CA SER A 330 14.52 3.94 12.86
C SER A 330 14.58 2.48 12.39
N ARG A 331 15.77 2.03 11.99
CA ARG A 331 16.04 0.67 11.51
C ARG A 331 17.48 0.26 11.80
N ASP A 332 17.65 -0.96 12.32
CA ASP A 332 18.92 -1.69 12.39
C ASP A 332 18.71 -3.16 11.97
N ASP A 333 19.72 -4.02 12.15
CA ASP A 333 19.66 -5.44 11.78
C ASP A 333 18.57 -6.22 12.54
N THR A 334 18.19 -5.74 13.73
CA THR A 334 17.29 -6.43 14.66
C THR A 334 15.93 -5.75 14.76
N LEU A 335 15.88 -4.42 14.85
CA LEU A 335 14.66 -3.66 15.11
C LEU A 335 14.29 -2.75 13.95
N ASP A 336 13.00 -2.74 13.63
CA ASP A 336 12.37 -1.64 12.92
C ASP A 336 11.40 -0.91 13.86
N ILE A 337 11.48 0.41 13.86
CA ILE A 337 10.55 1.29 14.58
C ILE A 337 9.83 2.10 13.52
N LEU A 338 8.50 2.01 13.47
CA LEU A 338 7.66 2.73 12.53
C LEU A 338 6.71 3.66 13.27
N THR A 339 6.34 4.75 12.62
CA THR A 339 5.38 5.71 13.16
C THR A 339 4.57 6.41 12.07
N ARG A 340 3.38 6.86 12.43
CA ARG A 340 2.52 7.75 11.65
C ARG A 340 1.57 8.52 12.56
N SER A 341 0.88 9.50 12.00
CA SER A 341 -0.25 10.17 12.67
C SER A 341 -1.55 9.42 12.39
N LEU A 342 -2.50 9.55 13.32
CA LEU A 342 -3.89 9.11 13.18
C LEU A 342 -4.82 10.33 13.04
N ALA A 343 -6.00 10.13 12.47
CA ALA A 343 -6.94 11.21 12.16
C ALA A 343 -7.40 12.00 13.39
N ASN A 344 -7.43 11.35 14.56
CA ASN A 344 -7.82 11.96 15.83
C ASN A 344 -6.71 12.81 16.48
N GLY A 345 -5.52 12.90 15.86
CA GLY A 345 -4.37 13.63 16.40
C GLY A 345 -3.39 12.77 17.21
N ASP A 346 -3.72 11.50 17.48
CA ASP A 346 -2.82 10.57 18.15
C ASP A 346 -1.69 10.12 17.22
N ARG A 347 -0.65 9.52 17.82
CA ARG A 347 0.46 8.89 17.07
C ARG A 347 0.40 7.38 17.19
N LEU A 348 0.75 6.69 16.13
CA LEU A 348 1.01 5.25 16.15
C LEU A 348 2.51 5.01 16.32
N LEU A 349 2.86 4.07 17.19
CA LEU A 349 4.20 3.48 17.29
C LEU A 349 4.10 1.98 17.03
N THR A 350 4.81 1.49 16.02
CA THR A 350 4.94 0.06 15.73
C THR A 350 6.40 -0.33 15.87
N VAL A 351 6.70 -1.37 16.65
CA VAL A 351 8.06 -1.87 16.85
C VAL A 351 8.10 -3.34 16.48
N LEU A 352 8.92 -3.69 15.48
CA LEU A 352 9.12 -5.06 15.01
C LEU A 352 10.50 -5.55 15.43
N ASN A 353 10.55 -6.71 16.09
CA ASN A 353 11.80 -7.44 16.29
C ASN A 353 12.01 -8.48 15.18
N LYS A 354 12.87 -8.18 14.22
CA LYS A 354 13.26 -9.09 13.13
C LYS A 354 14.30 -10.14 13.58
N GLY A 355 14.90 -9.96 14.75
CA GLY A 355 15.94 -10.84 15.26
C GLY A 355 15.41 -12.08 15.97
N ASN A 356 16.36 -12.98 16.27
CA ASN A 356 16.10 -14.31 16.82
C ASN A 356 16.11 -14.36 18.36
N ALA A 357 16.08 -13.22 19.05
CA ALA A 357 16.20 -13.13 20.50
C ALA A 357 15.33 -12.00 21.06
N THR A 358 14.96 -12.09 22.34
CA THR A 358 14.26 -11.02 23.03
C THR A 358 15.12 -9.75 23.08
N VAL A 359 14.50 -8.62 22.80
CA VAL A 359 15.16 -7.30 22.83
C VAL A 359 14.41 -6.33 23.72
N THR A 360 15.14 -5.43 24.34
CA THR A 360 14.58 -4.27 25.06
C THR A 360 15.12 -3.00 24.43
N LYS A 361 14.24 -2.05 24.13
CA LYS A 361 14.60 -0.75 23.56
C LYS A 361 13.91 0.37 24.32
N GLU A 362 14.67 1.40 24.64
CA GLU A 362 14.14 2.71 25.02
C GLU A 362 14.12 3.58 23.76
N ILE A 363 12.92 4.02 23.36
CA ILE A 363 12.68 4.78 22.14
C ILE A 363 12.46 6.24 22.53
N PRO A 364 13.37 7.15 22.16
CA PRO A 364 13.20 8.58 22.43
C PRO A 364 11.96 9.15 21.75
N VAL A 365 11.19 9.98 22.46
CA VAL A 365 9.94 10.55 21.92
C VAL A 365 10.15 11.45 20.70
N GLN A 366 11.34 12.06 20.60
CA GLN A 366 11.73 12.84 19.43
C GLN A 366 11.79 12.01 18.14
N TRP A 367 12.05 10.69 18.21
CA TRP A 367 12.00 9.79 17.04
C TRP A 367 10.57 9.61 16.52
N LEU A 368 9.59 9.85 17.38
CA LEU A 368 8.16 9.72 17.08
C LEU A 368 7.54 11.06 16.65
N GLY A 369 8.36 12.09 16.46
CA GLY A 369 7.92 13.42 16.06
C GLY A 369 7.41 14.30 17.22
N LEU A 370 7.48 13.81 18.46
CA LEU A 370 7.05 14.54 19.65
C LEU A 370 8.17 15.47 20.10
N VAL A 371 7.96 16.77 19.96
CA VAL A 371 9.02 17.80 20.14
C VAL A 371 8.79 18.72 21.34
N ASP A 372 7.62 18.66 21.95
CA ASP A 372 7.28 19.47 23.12
C ASP A 372 8.04 18.97 24.37
N THR A 373 8.43 19.90 25.24
CA THR A 373 9.27 19.63 26.42
C THR A 373 8.47 19.57 27.70
N GLY A 374 8.91 18.76 28.67
CA GLY A 374 8.21 18.60 29.96
C GLY A 374 6.87 17.86 29.87
N CYS A 375 6.62 17.19 28.74
CA CYS A 375 5.39 16.47 28.47
C CYS A 375 5.38 15.09 29.12
N THR A 376 4.17 14.61 29.42
CA THR A 376 3.92 13.21 29.77
C THR A 376 2.83 12.68 28.87
N TYR A 377 3.16 11.64 28.10
CA TYR A 377 2.27 10.99 27.16
C TYR A 377 1.72 9.70 27.74
N THR A 378 0.65 9.17 27.15
CA THR A 378 0.12 7.84 27.48
C THR A 378 0.15 6.97 26.23
N ALA A 379 0.76 5.80 26.32
CA ALA A 379 0.74 4.77 25.29
C ALA A 379 -0.19 3.65 25.72
N GLU A 380 -1.13 3.28 24.86
CA GLU A 380 -1.99 2.10 25.00
C GLU A 380 -1.44 1.01 24.06
N ASP A 381 -1.10 -0.16 24.61
CA ASP A 381 -0.72 -1.34 23.82
C ASP A 381 -1.97 -1.92 23.17
N LEU A 382 -2.01 -1.94 21.84
CA LEU A 382 -3.18 -2.35 21.09
C LEU A 382 -3.41 -3.87 21.10
N TRP A 383 -2.49 -4.65 21.67
CA TRP A 383 -2.67 -6.09 21.84
C TRP A 383 -3.48 -6.47 23.07
N ASN A 384 -3.39 -5.70 24.15
CA ASN A 384 -3.97 -6.08 25.44
C ASN A 384 -4.66 -4.92 26.19
N GLY A 385 -4.54 -3.68 25.70
CA GLY A 385 -5.11 -2.48 26.31
C GLY A 385 -4.30 -1.94 27.50
N ASP A 386 -3.14 -2.51 27.80
CA ASP A 386 -2.28 -2.02 28.88
C ASP A 386 -1.76 -0.62 28.55
N THR A 387 -1.78 0.27 29.53
CA THR A 387 -1.30 1.65 29.36
C THR A 387 0.01 1.88 30.09
N GLN A 388 0.93 2.59 29.46
CA GLN A 388 2.14 3.13 30.10
C GLN A 388 2.22 4.65 29.92
N LYS A 389 2.64 5.35 30.99
CA LYS A 389 2.97 6.78 30.92
C LYS A 389 4.47 6.94 30.68
N PHE A 390 4.83 7.89 29.83
CA PHE A 390 6.23 8.13 29.48
C PHE A 390 6.52 9.62 29.25
N GLY A 391 7.77 10.01 29.54
CA GLY A 391 8.30 11.35 29.29
C GLY A 391 9.23 11.33 28.08
N ASP A 392 10.55 11.25 28.32
CA ASP A 392 11.56 11.35 27.25
C ASP A 392 11.70 10.09 26.40
N HIS A 393 11.32 8.92 26.92
CA HIS A 393 11.45 7.63 26.24
C HIS A 393 10.31 6.69 26.59
N ILE A 394 9.87 5.91 25.62
CA ILE A 394 8.99 4.75 25.83
C ILE A 394 9.84 3.47 25.84
N LYS A 395 9.62 2.61 26.82
CA LYS A 395 10.31 1.32 26.93
C LYS A 395 9.47 0.22 26.30
N VAL A 396 10.11 -0.59 25.47
CA VAL A 396 9.49 -1.72 24.78
C VAL A 396 10.37 -2.96 24.97
N GLU A 397 9.76 -4.09 25.30
CA GLU A 397 10.39 -5.41 25.35
C GLU A 397 9.66 -6.36 24.41
N LEU A 398 10.38 -7.04 23.53
CA LEU A 398 9.80 -7.86 22.46
C LEU A 398 10.53 -9.18 22.36
N ALA A 399 9.77 -10.28 22.31
CA ALA A 399 10.29 -11.58 21.92
C ALA A 399 10.78 -11.59 20.45
N SER A 400 11.47 -12.66 20.06
CA SER A 400 11.86 -12.91 18.67
C SER A 400 10.65 -12.83 17.74
N HIS A 401 10.76 -12.10 16.63
CA HIS A 401 9.71 -11.99 15.60
C HIS A 401 8.37 -11.39 16.10
N ALA A 402 8.35 -10.82 17.30
CA ALA A 402 7.19 -10.17 17.87
C ALA A 402 7.10 -8.69 17.46
N THR A 403 5.88 -8.17 17.50
CA THR A 403 5.55 -6.77 17.22
C THR A 403 4.80 -6.18 18.41
N ALA A 404 5.16 -4.95 18.82
CA ALA A 404 4.34 -4.13 19.70
C ALA A 404 3.75 -2.98 18.89
N VAL A 405 2.48 -2.66 19.14
CA VAL A 405 1.78 -1.54 18.52
C VAL A 405 1.16 -0.70 19.62
N PHE A 406 1.53 0.56 19.70
CA PHE A 406 1.01 1.50 20.68
C PHE A 406 0.28 2.65 20.01
N ARG A 407 -0.91 2.99 20.52
CA ARG A 407 -1.53 4.29 20.27
C ARG A 407 -1.08 5.26 21.35
N LEU A 408 -0.48 6.38 20.93
CA LEU A 408 0.04 7.41 21.81
C LEU A 408 -0.93 8.57 21.83
N SER A 409 -1.64 8.74 22.95
CA SER A 409 -2.52 9.89 23.13
C SER A 409 -1.73 11.12 23.54
N LEU A 410 -1.95 12.22 22.80
CA LEU A 410 -1.24 13.48 22.99
C LEU A 410 -2.10 14.47 23.79
N PRO A 411 -1.62 14.97 24.94
CA PRO A 411 -2.28 16.07 25.65
C PRO A 411 -2.36 17.32 24.77
N GLU A 412 -3.39 18.15 24.96
CA GLU A 412 -3.61 19.37 24.16
C GLU A 412 -2.41 20.34 24.25
N GLU A 413 -1.77 20.43 25.41
CA GLU A 413 -0.56 21.22 25.63
C GLU A 413 0.73 20.62 25.04
N CYS A 414 0.67 19.37 24.57
CA CYS A 414 1.80 18.57 24.09
C CYS A 414 1.47 17.86 22.76
N SER A 415 0.67 18.50 21.91
CA SER A 415 0.19 17.91 20.66
C SER A 415 1.01 18.31 19.43
N SER A 416 2.15 19.01 19.59
CA SER A 416 2.96 19.43 18.46
C SER A 416 3.73 18.24 17.88
N VAL A 417 3.43 17.92 16.62
CA VAL A 417 4.10 16.85 15.88
C VAL A 417 4.90 17.44 14.74
N VAL A 418 6.18 17.08 14.68
CA VAL A 418 7.05 17.30 13.50
C VAL A 418 7.32 15.94 12.87
N PRO A 419 7.07 15.73 11.56
CA PRO A 419 7.45 14.49 10.90
C PRO A 419 8.93 14.15 11.15
N THR A 420 9.16 12.98 11.76
CA THR A 420 10.48 12.49 12.10
C THR A 420 10.64 11.04 11.66
N GLY A 421 11.80 10.71 11.07
CA GLY A 421 12.17 9.35 10.72
C GLY A 421 13.36 9.28 9.77
N LEU A 422 13.55 8.15 9.11
CA LEU A 422 14.63 7.96 8.17
C LEU A 422 14.38 8.77 6.88
N ILE A 423 15.46 9.32 6.34
CA ILE A 423 15.55 9.69 4.92
C ILE A 423 16.49 8.67 4.30
N PHE A 424 15.99 7.79 3.43
CA PHE A 424 16.78 6.67 2.90
C PHE A 424 16.55 6.50 1.40
N ASN A 425 17.56 6.01 0.69
CA ASN A 425 17.42 5.70 -0.73
C ASN A 425 16.65 4.39 -0.89
N THR A 426 15.57 4.39 -1.67
CA THR A 426 14.68 3.22 -1.79
C THR A 426 15.25 2.09 -2.65
N ALA A 427 16.31 2.33 -3.43
CA ALA A 427 16.98 1.29 -4.20
C ALA A 427 18.12 0.64 -3.41
N SER A 428 18.96 1.43 -2.73
CA SER A 428 20.10 0.89 -1.97
C SER A 428 19.76 0.47 -0.54
N GLY A 429 18.68 1.04 0.03
CA GLY A 429 18.34 0.88 1.45
C GLY A 429 19.23 1.68 2.41
N ASN A 430 20.18 2.48 1.92
CA ASN A 430 21.05 3.26 2.78
C ASN A 430 20.35 4.50 3.35
N CYS A 431 20.63 4.78 4.62
CA CYS A 431 20.14 5.92 5.37
C CYS A 431 21.05 7.15 5.22
N LEU A 432 20.44 8.32 4.99
CA LEU A 432 21.12 9.61 5.10
C LEU A 432 21.58 9.78 6.55
N THR A 433 22.87 10.01 6.74
CA THR A 433 23.53 9.99 8.04
C THR A 433 24.27 11.30 8.27
N ALA A 434 23.97 11.98 9.38
CA ALA A 434 24.64 13.18 9.84
C ALA A 434 25.92 12.83 10.61
N ALA A 435 27.06 13.40 10.21
CA ALA A 435 28.30 13.28 10.96
C ALA A 435 28.49 14.45 11.95
N SER A 436 29.35 14.24 12.95
CA SER A 436 29.69 15.25 13.96
C SER A 436 30.50 16.43 13.41
N ASN A 437 31.14 16.27 12.24
CA ASN A 437 31.89 17.32 11.53
C ASN A 437 31.03 18.08 10.51
N SER A 438 29.71 18.06 10.66
CA SER A 438 28.73 18.69 9.78
C SER A 438 28.68 18.15 8.34
N SER A 439 29.34 17.03 8.03
CA SER A 439 29.14 16.34 6.76
C SER A 439 27.91 15.43 6.79
N VAL A 440 27.43 15.06 5.60
CA VAL A 440 26.35 14.08 5.42
C VAL A 440 26.81 12.98 4.46
N THR A 441 26.43 11.74 4.76
CA THR A 441 26.78 10.55 3.97
C THR A 441 25.60 9.59 3.91
N PHE A 442 25.52 8.74 2.89
CA PHE A 442 24.64 7.56 2.93
C PHE A 442 25.39 6.37 3.51
N GLN A 443 24.78 5.67 4.47
CA GLN A 443 25.35 4.50 5.15
C GLN A 443 24.27 3.45 5.39
N SER A 444 24.66 2.21 5.67
CA SER A 444 23.72 1.20 6.17
C SER A 444 22.99 1.72 7.42
N CYS A 445 21.69 1.47 7.48
CA CYS A 445 20.89 1.90 8.63
C CYS A 445 21.32 1.14 9.89
N ASN A 446 21.56 1.86 10.99
CA ASN A 446 22.18 1.33 12.21
C ASN A 446 21.40 1.68 13.49
N GLY A 447 20.20 2.25 13.35
CA GLY A 447 19.32 2.59 14.45
C GLY A 447 19.74 3.80 15.29
N ASP A 448 20.73 4.59 14.83
CA ASP A 448 21.27 5.75 15.55
C ASP A 448 20.51 7.05 15.25
N GLY A 449 20.44 7.95 16.24
CA GLY A 449 19.80 9.27 16.10
C GLY A 449 20.43 10.18 15.04
N SER A 450 21.65 9.91 14.59
CA SER A 450 22.27 10.58 13.44
C SER A 450 21.64 10.26 12.09
N GLN A 451 20.83 9.20 12.00
CA GLN A 451 20.10 8.81 10.79
C GLN A 451 18.63 9.20 10.79
N ILE A 452 18.18 9.84 11.88
CA ILE A 452 16.79 10.19 12.10
C ILE A 452 16.64 11.69 11.89
N TRP A 453 15.75 12.07 10.99
CA TRP A 453 15.61 13.44 10.49
C TRP A 453 14.23 13.98 10.78
N ARG A 454 14.20 15.24 11.22
CA ARG A 454 13.01 16.07 11.34
C ARG A 454 12.81 16.79 10.02
N VAL A 455 11.59 16.76 9.50
CA VAL A 455 11.21 17.47 8.28
C VAL A 455 10.07 18.42 8.62
N THR A 456 10.36 19.71 8.55
CA THR A 456 9.39 20.77 8.88
C THR A 456 8.58 21.18 7.66
N SER A 457 7.39 21.74 7.88
CA SER A 457 6.53 22.26 6.81
C SER A 457 7.12 23.44 6.03
N SER A 458 8.18 24.09 6.54
CA SER A 458 8.90 25.15 5.83
C SER A 458 9.93 24.61 4.82
N GLY A 459 10.10 23.28 4.75
CA GLY A 459 11.12 22.64 3.92
C GLY A 459 12.48 22.47 4.60
N ALA A 460 12.63 22.87 5.86
CA ALA A 460 13.88 22.64 6.59
C ALA A 460 13.95 21.19 7.10
N ILE A 461 15.13 20.58 6.93
CA ILE A 461 15.44 19.21 7.31
C ILE A 461 16.61 19.22 8.30
N SER A 462 16.46 18.65 9.50
CA SER A 462 17.51 18.61 10.52
C SER A 462 17.60 17.24 11.20
N PRO A 463 18.81 16.74 11.53
CA PRO A 463 18.93 15.47 12.24
C PRO A 463 18.49 15.65 13.70
N VAL A 464 17.84 14.65 14.29
CA VAL A 464 17.43 14.71 15.71
C VAL A 464 18.64 14.81 16.66
N SER A 465 19.81 14.36 16.22
CA SER A 465 21.06 14.49 16.97
C SER A 465 21.62 15.92 17.00
N GLN A 466 21.24 16.79 16.07
CA GLN A 466 21.73 18.17 15.94
C GLN A 466 20.62 19.10 15.41
N THR A 467 19.55 19.28 16.18
CA THR A 467 18.32 19.97 15.74
C THR A 467 18.50 21.44 15.35
N THR A 468 19.61 22.07 15.74
CA THR A 468 19.98 23.45 15.37
C THR A 468 20.75 23.53 14.04
N GLN A 469 21.05 22.39 13.42
CA GLN A 469 21.73 22.28 12.14
C GLN A 469 20.77 21.74 11.07
N CYS A 470 20.73 22.39 9.92
CA CYS A 470 19.85 22.07 8.81
C CYS A 470 20.65 21.61 7.58
N LEU A 471 20.07 20.64 6.86
CA LEU A 471 20.56 20.15 5.59
C LEU A 471 20.56 21.29 4.57
N THR A 472 21.76 21.69 4.14
CA THR A 472 21.96 22.86 3.31
C THR A 472 22.66 22.47 2.01
N ALA A 473 22.11 22.91 0.88
CA ALA A 473 22.73 22.78 -0.42
C ALA A 473 23.48 24.08 -0.81
N ASP A 474 24.73 23.92 -1.24
CA ASP A 474 25.61 25.02 -1.64
C ASP A 474 26.43 24.57 -2.87
N GLY A 475 26.02 25.05 -4.05
CA GLY A 475 26.49 24.54 -5.34
C GLY A 475 26.13 23.06 -5.50
N SER A 476 27.14 22.22 -5.77
CA SER A 476 26.98 20.76 -5.82
C SER A 476 27.09 20.08 -4.46
N SER A 477 27.49 20.80 -3.40
CA SER A 477 27.74 20.22 -2.09
C SER A 477 26.49 20.22 -1.21
N VAL A 478 26.39 19.22 -0.34
CA VAL A 478 25.35 19.13 0.69
C VAL A 478 26.04 18.92 2.04
N LYS A 479 25.68 19.73 3.03
CA LYS A 479 26.29 19.73 4.37
C LYS A 479 25.28 20.22 5.41
N LEU A 480 25.63 20.08 6.68
CA LEU A 480 24.89 20.70 7.78
C LEU A 480 25.43 22.11 8.05
N GLN A 481 24.52 23.06 8.23
CA GLN A 481 24.83 24.42 8.69
C GLN A 481 23.80 24.85 9.72
N SER A 482 24.10 25.88 10.52
CA SER A 482 23.12 26.44 11.44
C SER A 482 21.81 26.75 10.71
N CYS A 483 20.70 26.29 11.26
CA CYS A 483 19.38 26.53 10.68
C CYS A 483 19.13 28.04 10.61
N ASP A 484 18.82 28.54 9.42
CA ASP A 484 18.52 29.94 9.17
C ASP A 484 17.01 30.18 9.15
N SER A 485 16.53 31.08 10.01
CA SER A 485 15.14 31.53 10.03
C SER A 485 14.79 32.52 8.92
N THR A 486 15.79 33.03 8.19
CA THR A 486 15.66 34.06 7.15
C THR A 486 15.74 33.49 5.74
N ASP A 487 14.72 32.72 5.34
CA ASP A 487 14.42 32.40 3.94
C ASP A 487 15.63 32.01 3.04
N ASP A 488 16.64 31.30 3.58
CA ASP A 488 17.72 30.76 2.75
C ASP A 488 17.14 29.58 1.96
N ASN A 489 16.86 29.82 0.69
CA ASN A 489 16.45 28.79 -0.26
C ASN A 489 17.42 27.59 -0.30
N GLY A 490 18.66 27.73 0.20
CA GLY A 490 19.63 26.64 0.32
C GLY A 490 19.25 25.59 1.37
N GLN A 491 18.40 25.92 2.35
CA GLN A 491 17.89 25.00 3.37
C GLN A 491 16.45 24.56 3.13
N LYS A 492 15.82 25.04 2.05
CA LYS A 492 14.45 24.70 1.68
C LYS A 492 14.44 23.55 0.67
N TRP A 493 13.76 22.47 1.06
CA TRP A 493 13.61 21.27 0.25
C TRP A 493 12.15 21.04 -0.13
N THR A 494 11.94 20.51 -1.33
CA THR A 494 10.64 20.02 -1.82
C THR A 494 10.74 18.54 -2.12
N TYR A 495 9.62 17.82 -2.01
CA TYR A 495 9.57 16.39 -2.21
C TYR A 495 8.40 16.03 -3.11
N ALA A 496 8.69 15.29 -4.19
CA ALA A 496 7.70 14.87 -5.16
C ALA A 496 7.31 13.40 -4.95
N VAL A 497 6.15 13.00 -5.50
CA VAL A 497 5.70 11.59 -5.51
C VAL A 497 6.69 10.66 -6.23
N THR A 498 7.49 11.20 -7.16
CA THR A 498 8.61 10.50 -7.81
C THR A 498 9.73 10.11 -6.84
N GLY A 499 9.68 10.58 -5.58
CA GLY A 499 10.67 10.35 -4.54
C GLY A 499 11.89 11.28 -4.62
N ASN A 500 11.90 12.25 -5.53
CA ASN A 500 12.98 13.22 -5.62
C ASN A 500 12.92 14.23 -4.46
N LEU A 501 14.05 14.42 -3.78
CA LEU A 501 14.24 15.49 -2.79
C LEU A 501 15.02 16.65 -3.42
N LYS A 502 14.31 17.73 -3.74
CA LYS A 502 14.80 18.86 -4.53
C LYS A 502 15.09 20.07 -3.66
N ASN A 503 16.18 20.78 -3.93
CA ASN A 503 16.52 22.01 -3.21
C ASN A 503 16.03 23.27 -3.95
N ALA A 504 15.44 24.22 -3.23
CA ALA A 504 14.84 25.42 -3.81
C ALA A 504 15.87 26.38 -4.43
N LYS A 505 17.06 26.52 -3.84
CA LYS A 505 18.13 27.42 -4.37
C LYS A 505 18.85 26.83 -5.55
N ILE A 506 19.23 25.56 -5.45
CA ILE A 506 20.01 24.89 -6.49
C ILE A 506 19.13 24.46 -7.67
N ASN A 507 17.83 24.26 -7.44
CA ASN A 507 16.89 23.68 -8.41
C ASN A 507 17.36 22.30 -8.92
N GLY A 508 18.07 21.56 -8.07
CA GLY A 508 18.57 20.21 -8.32
C GLY A 508 18.11 19.24 -7.23
N CYS A 509 18.37 17.95 -7.45
CA CYS A 509 17.95 16.87 -6.57
C CYS A 509 19.14 16.27 -5.80
N LEU A 510 18.88 15.92 -4.55
CA LEU A 510 19.79 15.11 -3.74
C LEU A 510 20.10 13.82 -4.50
N THR A 511 21.37 13.42 -4.54
CA THR A 511 21.80 12.19 -5.22
C THR A 511 22.70 11.36 -4.33
N GLU A 512 22.40 10.07 -4.22
CA GLU A 512 23.23 9.07 -3.53
C GLU A 512 24.53 8.78 -4.33
N GLY A 513 25.59 8.43 -3.61
CA GLY A 513 26.98 8.34 -4.05
C GLY A 513 27.87 9.12 -3.08
N PRO A 514 28.83 9.95 -3.53
CA PRO A 514 29.20 11.11 -2.73
C PRO A 514 27.97 12.02 -2.66
N VAL A 515 27.46 12.30 -1.45
CA VAL A 515 26.25 13.11 -1.24
C VAL A 515 26.42 14.46 -1.93
N GLN A 516 25.55 14.75 -2.89
CA GLN A 516 25.69 15.91 -3.76
C GLN A 516 24.36 16.32 -4.38
N MET A 517 24.33 17.52 -4.95
CA MET A 517 23.25 18.00 -5.80
C MET A 517 23.56 17.71 -7.27
N LYS A 518 22.58 17.17 -8.00
CA LYS A 518 22.61 17.03 -9.47
C LYS A 518 21.31 17.51 -10.09
N SER A 519 21.27 17.55 -11.42
CA SER A 519 20.00 17.64 -12.14
C SER A 519 19.05 16.56 -11.65
N CYS A 520 17.79 16.92 -11.45
CA CYS A 520 16.75 15.95 -11.17
C CYS A 520 16.58 15.04 -12.39
N LEU A 521 16.62 13.74 -12.13
CA LEU A 521 16.34 12.67 -13.07
C LEU A 521 15.10 11.96 -12.57
N ASP A 522 14.20 11.66 -13.49
CA ASP A 522 12.98 10.94 -13.17
C ASP A 522 13.34 9.49 -12.85
N GLU A 523 12.89 9.02 -11.68
CA GLU A 523 12.81 7.58 -11.36
C GLU A 523 14.15 6.84 -11.41
N ARG A 524 15.26 7.54 -11.16
CA ARG A 524 16.58 6.91 -11.10
C ARG A 524 16.90 6.49 -9.69
N ASN A 525 17.32 5.23 -9.52
CA ASN A 525 17.73 4.62 -8.23
C ASN A 525 18.41 5.61 -7.28
N GLY A 526 19.46 6.31 -7.71
CA GLY A 526 20.23 7.22 -6.85
C GLY A 526 19.52 8.51 -6.40
N GLN A 527 18.29 8.78 -6.85
CA GLN A 527 17.55 10.01 -6.54
C GLN A 527 16.12 9.78 -6.03
N VAL A 528 15.74 8.53 -5.75
CA VAL A 528 14.43 8.18 -5.16
C VAL A 528 14.63 7.88 -3.68
N PHE A 529 13.99 8.68 -2.83
CA PHE A 529 14.13 8.60 -1.37
C PHE A 529 12.78 8.38 -0.70
N GLY A 530 12.77 7.57 0.36
CA GLY A 530 11.68 7.50 1.33
C GLY A 530 11.87 8.56 2.41
N LEU A 531 10.78 9.22 2.78
CA LEU A 531 10.74 10.24 3.84
C LEU A 531 9.76 9.83 4.96
N PRO A 532 9.82 10.49 6.13
CA PRO A 532 8.88 10.25 7.22
C PRO A 532 7.41 10.51 6.83
N SER A 533 6.49 9.78 7.46
CA SER A 533 5.05 9.92 7.27
C SER A 533 4.56 11.30 7.73
N GLY A 534 3.62 11.88 6.99
CA GLY A 534 3.06 13.20 7.25
C GLY A 534 3.90 14.38 6.73
N VAL A 535 4.99 14.12 6.00
CA VAL A 535 5.74 15.16 5.32
C VAL A 535 4.91 15.78 4.19
N GLN A 536 4.76 17.11 4.23
CA GLN A 536 4.15 17.90 3.16
C GLN A 536 5.15 18.99 2.75
N LEU A 537 5.90 18.73 1.68
CA LEU A 537 6.83 19.68 1.09
C LEU A 537 6.36 20.02 -0.32
N SER A 538 5.98 21.29 -0.54
CA SER A 538 5.44 21.79 -1.82
C SER A 538 6.46 22.61 -2.60
#